data_AF-A0A3D2B377-F1
#
_entry.id   AF-A0A3D2B377-F1
#
_cell.length_a   1.000
_cell.length_b   1.000
_cell.length_c   1.000
_cell.angle_alpha   90.00
_cell.angle_beta   90.00
_cell.angle_gamma   90.00
#
_symmetry.space_group_name_H-M   'P 1'
#
loop_
_entity.id
_entity.type
_entity.pdbx_description
1 polymer ?
#
loop_
_entity_poly.entity_id
_entity_poly.type
_entity_poly.pdbx_seq_one_letter_code
_entity_poly.pdbx_strand_id
1 'polypeptide(L)'
;MTKLTLQEQMLKAGLVSSKKLEKVQRTAKKSRVQAREAREAVEVNKQAQIERDKELSEQQKQATLAKEYKAQIKQLIEMNRIVIAKGDISFNFTDGNLIKKITVDKTTQKQLVNGRLAIARLVAEAGRESEYAIIPAVVANKIMQRDASYIVFSGELTQEAKDEDDPYADFVVPDDLMW
;
A
#
# COMPACT_ATOMS: atom_id res chain seq x y z
N MET A 1 33.48 -54.49 30.01
CA MET A 1 34.64 -53.65 30.36
C MET A 1 34.35 -52.23 29.92
N THR A 2 34.02 -51.35 30.86
CA THR A 2 33.77 -49.93 30.58
C THR A 2 35.10 -49.26 30.25
N LYS A 3 35.26 -48.77 29.02
CA LYS A 3 36.43 -47.99 28.61
C LYS A 3 36.45 -46.70 29.41
N LEU A 4 37.29 -46.64 30.45
CA LEU A 4 37.56 -45.40 31.19
C LEU A 4 38.05 -44.34 30.19
N THR A 5 37.50 -43.14 30.30
CA THR A 5 37.92 -42.01 29.47
C THR A 5 39.37 -41.63 29.78
N LEU A 6 40.10 -41.11 28.79
CA LEU A 6 41.52 -40.72 28.96
C LEU A 6 41.71 -39.78 30.16
N GLN A 7 40.73 -38.91 30.44
CA GLN A 7 40.73 -38.02 31.60
C GLN A 7 40.63 -38.76 32.94
N GLU A 8 39.84 -39.83 33.01
CA GLU A 8 39.74 -40.69 34.21
C GLU A 8 41.00 -41.53 34.43
N GLN A 9 41.68 -41.94 33.35
CA GLN A 9 42.99 -42.60 33.44
C GLN A 9 44.05 -41.67 34.02
N MET A 10 44.06 -40.39 33.63
CA MET A 10 45.01 -39.40 34.14
C MET A 10 44.75 -38.99 35.60
N LEU A 11 43.48 -38.99 36.04
CA LEU A 11 43.10 -38.84 37.47
C LEU A 11 43.62 -39.99 38.32
N LYS A 12 43.40 -41.22 37.84
CA LYS A 12 43.82 -42.44 38.53
C LYS A 12 45.34 -42.58 38.58
N ALA A 13 46.05 -42.02 37.60
CA ALA A 13 47.51 -41.92 37.55
C ALA A 13 48.11 -40.77 38.39
N GLY A 14 47.29 -39.97 39.10
CA GLY A 14 47.76 -38.90 39.98
C GLY A 14 48.36 -37.67 39.27
N LEU A 15 48.34 -37.63 37.93
CA LEU A 15 48.88 -36.52 37.12
C LEU A 15 48.00 -35.26 37.19
N VAL A 16 46.75 -35.40 37.63
CA VAL A 16 45.78 -34.30 37.70
C VAL A 16 44.98 -34.38 38.99
N SER A 17 44.93 -33.29 39.75
CA SER A 17 44.09 -33.18 40.94
C SER A 17 42.61 -33.14 40.56
N SER A 18 41.76 -33.87 41.28
CA SER A 18 40.28 -33.81 41.18
C SER A 18 39.76 -32.36 41.14
N LYS A 19 40.36 -31.46 41.94
CA LYS A 19 40.04 -30.03 41.95
C LYS A 19 40.26 -29.33 40.60
N LYS A 20 41.26 -29.73 39.80
CA LYS A 20 41.51 -29.16 38.46
C LYS A 20 40.47 -29.63 37.45
N LEU A 21 40.04 -30.90 37.52
CA LEU A 21 39.02 -31.43 36.61
C LEU A 21 37.62 -30.89 36.88
N GLU A 22 37.22 -30.74 38.14
CA GLU A 22 35.98 -30.04 38.47
C GLU A 22 35.99 -28.57 38.03
N LYS A 23 37.15 -27.89 38.14
CA LYS A 23 37.29 -26.50 37.68
C LYS A 23 37.10 -26.41 36.17
N VAL A 24 37.73 -27.29 35.38
CA VAL A 24 37.59 -27.32 33.92
C VAL A 24 36.15 -27.64 33.49
N GLN A 25 35.48 -28.59 34.13
CA GLN A 25 34.09 -28.90 33.81
C GLN A 25 33.13 -27.76 34.17
N ARG A 26 33.36 -27.04 35.29
CA ARG A 26 32.57 -25.85 35.65
C ARG A 26 32.77 -24.71 34.67
N THR A 27 33.99 -24.47 34.20
CA THR A 27 34.28 -23.44 33.19
C THR A 27 33.68 -23.80 31.82
N ALA A 28 33.73 -25.07 31.42
CA ALA A 28 33.12 -25.54 30.18
C ALA A 28 31.57 -25.44 30.21
N LYS A 29 30.93 -25.76 31.34
CA LYS A 29 29.47 -25.56 31.50
C LYS A 29 29.08 -24.08 31.47
N LYS A 30 29.83 -23.19 32.13
CA LYS A 30 29.57 -21.73 32.08
C LYS A 30 29.71 -21.16 30.67
N SER A 31 30.74 -21.55 29.93
CA SER A 31 30.95 -21.11 28.54
C SER A 31 29.82 -21.58 27.61
N ARG A 32 29.34 -22.81 27.78
CA ARG A 32 28.25 -23.35 26.96
C ARG A 32 26.90 -22.70 27.22
N VAL A 33 26.63 -22.27 28.45
CA VAL A 33 25.41 -21.51 28.81
C VAL A 33 25.46 -20.10 28.23
N GLN A 34 26.60 -19.40 28.39
CA GLN A 34 26.80 -18.07 27.78
C GLN A 34 26.70 -18.12 26.24
N ALA A 35 27.23 -19.17 25.60
CA ALA A 35 27.12 -19.35 24.15
C ALA A 35 25.68 -19.66 23.68
N ARG A 36 24.82 -20.18 24.57
CA ARG A 36 23.41 -20.46 24.25
C ARG A 36 22.53 -19.21 24.44
N GLU A 37 22.71 -18.49 25.54
CA GLU A 37 22.04 -17.19 25.75
C GLU A 37 22.43 -16.17 24.68
N ALA A 38 23.70 -16.14 24.26
CA ALA A 38 24.15 -15.29 23.17
C ALA A 38 23.53 -15.67 21.82
N ARG A 39 23.19 -16.94 21.59
CA ARG A 39 22.50 -17.39 20.37
C ARG A 39 21.02 -17.04 20.40
N GLU A 40 20.33 -17.28 21.51
CA GLU A 40 18.91 -16.90 21.68
C GLU A 40 18.72 -15.38 21.57
N ALA A 41 19.63 -14.56 22.14
CA ALA A 41 19.57 -13.11 22.00
C ALA A 41 19.77 -12.62 20.55
N VAL A 42 20.58 -13.33 19.76
CA VAL A 42 20.80 -13.03 18.33
C VAL A 42 19.60 -13.48 17.49
N GLU A 43 18.98 -14.63 17.80
CA GLU A 43 17.79 -15.12 17.12
C GLU A 43 16.61 -14.15 17.28
N VAL A 44 16.36 -13.69 18.52
CA VAL A 44 15.29 -12.73 18.83
C VAL A 44 15.52 -11.38 18.15
N ASN A 45 16.76 -10.87 18.16
CA ASN A 45 17.08 -9.62 17.43
C ASN A 45 16.92 -9.78 15.92
N LYS A 46 17.23 -10.96 15.38
CA LYS A 46 17.08 -11.26 13.95
C LYS A 46 15.61 -11.36 13.55
N GLN A 47 14.76 -11.99 14.37
CA GLN A 47 13.31 -11.99 14.16
C GLN A 47 12.72 -10.56 14.20
N ALA A 48 13.09 -9.76 15.20
CA ALA A 48 12.62 -8.37 15.31
C ALA A 48 13.09 -7.47 14.15
N GLN A 49 14.27 -7.73 13.58
CA GLN A 49 14.71 -7.07 12.34
C GLN A 49 13.88 -7.50 11.14
N ILE A 50 13.61 -8.79 10.99
CA ILE A 50 12.82 -9.31 9.87
C ILE A 50 11.38 -8.78 9.91
N GLU A 51 10.76 -8.69 11.08
CA GLU A 51 9.41 -8.13 11.23
C GLU A 51 9.39 -6.64 10.85
N ARG A 52 10.33 -5.85 11.40
CA ARG A 52 10.44 -4.43 11.05
C ARG A 52 10.71 -4.22 9.55
N ASP A 53 11.57 -5.03 8.95
CA ASP A 53 11.88 -4.95 7.52
C ASP A 53 10.68 -5.34 6.66
N LYS A 54 9.87 -6.31 7.10
CA LYS A 54 8.61 -6.69 6.43
C LYS A 54 7.61 -5.55 6.47
N GLU A 55 7.35 -4.97 7.64
CA GLU A 55 6.42 -3.84 7.78
C GLU A 55 6.86 -2.64 6.93
N LEU A 56 8.16 -2.34 6.93
CA LEU A 56 8.72 -1.25 6.15
C LEU A 56 8.60 -1.52 4.64
N SER A 57 8.81 -2.78 4.21
CA SER A 57 8.60 -3.20 2.83
C SER A 57 7.14 -3.09 2.40
N GLU A 58 6.20 -3.49 3.26
CA GLU A 58 4.76 -3.38 3.00
C GLU A 58 4.32 -1.93 2.85
N GLN A 59 4.77 -1.03 3.73
CA GLN A 59 4.53 0.41 3.61
C GLN A 59 5.08 0.98 2.29
N GLN A 60 6.30 0.59 1.91
CA GLN A 60 6.88 1.01 0.63
C GLN A 60 6.11 0.46 -0.57
N LYS A 61 5.64 -0.78 -0.52
CA LYS A 61 4.81 -1.38 -1.57
C LYS A 61 3.49 -0.62 -1.71
N GLN A 62 2.78 -0.36 -0.61
CA GLN A 62 1.55 0.42 -0.62
C GLN A 62 1.78 1.84 -1.17
N ALA A 63 2.86 2.50 -0.76
CA ALA A 63 3.21 3.82 -1.28
C ALA A 63 3.53 3.80 -2.78
N THR A 64 4.16 2.73 -3.27
CA THR A 64 4.47 2.56 -4.70
C THR A 64 3.20 2.32 -5.50
N LEU A 65 2.32 1.43 -5.05
CA LEU A 65 1.02 1.18 -5.68
C LEU A 65 0.17 2.45 -5.72
N ALA A 66 0.12 3.21 -4.62
CA ALA A 66 -0.59 4.49 -4.60
C ALA A 66 -0.02 5.49 -5.62
N LYS A 67 1.30 5.54 -5.80
CA LYS A 67 1.93 6.38 -6.84
C LYS A 67 1.58 5.91 -8.25
N GLU A 68 1.58 4.61 -8.49
CA GLU A 68 1.21 4.03 -9.80
C GLU A 68 -0.23 4.34 -10.16
N TYR A 69 -1.17 4.19 -9.22
CA TYR A 69 -2.58 4.55 -9.46
C TYR A 69 -2.73 6.04 -9.79
N LYS A 70 -2.03 6.91 -9.05
CA LYS A 70 -2.05 8.36 -9.32
C LYS A 70 -1.48 8.69 -10.71
N ALA A 71 -0.39 8.04 -11.10
CA ALA A 71 0.19 8.21 -12.44
C ALA A 71 -0.76 7.72 -13.53
N GLN A 72 -1.40 6.57 -13.34
CA GLN A 72 -2.39 6.03 -14.27
C GLN A 72 -3.60 6.97 -14.42
N ILE A 73 -4.12 7.51 -13.31
CA ILE A 73 -5.21 8.49 -13.34
C ILE A 73 -4.79 9.74 -14.11
N LYS A 74 -3.60 10.28 -13.83
CA LYS A 74 -3.07 11.45 -14.54
C LYS A 74 -3.01 11.19 -16.06
N GLN A 75 -2.44 10.07 -16.47
CA GLN A 75 -2.37 9.70 -17.89
C GLN A 75 -3.77 9.58 -18.51
N LEU A 76 -4.71 8.97 -17.79
CA LEU A 76 -6.09 8.80 -18.26
C LEU A 76 -6.80 10.15 -18.44
N ILE A 77 -6.56 11.11 -17.56
CA ILE A 77 -7.06 12.49 -17.69
C ILE A 77 -6.37 13.19 -18.87
N GLU A 78 -5.04 13.11 -19.00
CA GLU A 78 -4.29 13.77 -20.08
C GLU A 78 -4.71 13.26 -21.46
N MET A 79 -4.91 11.95 -21.62
CA MET A 79 -5.32 11.35 -22.89
C MET A 79 -6.76 11.69 -23.29
N ASN A 80 -7.65 11.85 -22.31
CA ASN A 80 -9.07 12.09 -22.55
C ASN A 80 -9.49 13.54 -22.30
N ARG A 81 -8.53 14.46 -22.13
CA ARG A 81 -8.83 15.88 -21.93
C ARG A 81 -9.42 16.47 -23.20
N ILE A 82 -10.53 17.17 -23.04
CA ILE A 82 -11.18 17.89 -24.14
C ILE A 82 -10.64 19.31 -24.15
N VAL A 83 -9.86 19.66 -25.16
CA VAL A 83 -9.33 21.01 -25.35
C VAL A 83 -10.43 21.88 -25.98
N ILE A 84 -10.92 22.86 -25.21
CA ILE A 84 -11.93 23.82 -25.70
C ILE A 84 -11.18 25.00 -26.30
N ALA A 85 -11.18 25.11 -27.63
CA ALA A 85 -10.43 26.15 -28.34
C ALA A 85 -11.04 27.57 -28.20
N LYS A 86 -12.34 27.67 -27.93
CA LYS A 86 -13.08 28.94 -27.77
C LYS A 86 -14.22 28.75 -26.77
N GLY A 87 -13.96 29.06 -25.50
CA GLY A 87 -15.03 29.16 -24.50
C GLY A 87 -15.40 30.62 -24.29
N ASP A 88 -16.68 30.93 -24.29
CA ASP A 88 -17.22 32.27 -23.99
C ASP A 88 -17.85 32.32 -22.59
N ILE A 89 -18.25 31.15 -22.06
CA ILE A 89 -19.04 31.04 -20.85
C ILE A 89 -18.16 30.60 -19.69
N SER A 90 -18.17 31.35 -18.59
CA SER A 90 -17.54 30.93 -17.34
C SER A 90 -18.46 29.96 -16.59
N PHE A 91 -18.03 28.71 -16.45
CA PHE A 91 -18.70 27.72 -15.61
C PHE A 91 -18.05 27.69 -14.23
N ASN A 92 -18.85 27.93 -13.19
CA ASN A 92 -18.40 27.90 -11.80
C ASN A 92 -18.62 26.51 -11.21
N PHE A 93 -17.64 26.00 -10.49
CA PHE A 93 -17.69 24.73 -9.78
C PHE A 93 -16.99 24.84 -8.43
N THR A 94 -17.32 23.96 -7.50
CA THR A 94 -16.76 23.95 -6.14
C THR A 94 -15.69 22.88 -6.04
N ASP A 95 -14.49 23.27 -5.63
CA ASP A 95 -13.40 22.35 -5.25
C ASP A 95 -13.17 22.47 -3.75
N GLY A 96 -13.73 21.54 -2.98
CA GLY A 96 -13.74 21.59 -1.52
C GLY A 96 -14.49 22.82 -1.00
N ASN A 97 -13.76 23.82 -0.49
CA ASN A 97 -14.32 25.07 0.04
C ASN A 97 -14.06 26.29 -0.86
N LEU A 98 -13.46 26.10 -2.04
CA LEU A 98 -13.19 27.19 -2.97
C LEU A 98 -14.06 27.07 -4.21
N ILE A 99 -14.70 28.18 -4.59
CA ILE A 99 -15.39 28.30 -5.88
C ILE A 99 -14.33 28.64 -6.93
N LYS A 100 -14.24 27.80 -7.96
CA LYS A 100 -13.36 28.01 -9.11
C LYS A 100 -14.19 28.12 -10.38
N LYS A 101 -13.58 28.69 -11.41
CA LYS A 101 -14.22 28.93 -12.70
C LYS A 101 -13.38 28.38 -13.83
N ILE A 102 -14.03 27.78 -14.81
CA ILE A 102 -13.43 27.33 -16.06
C ILE A 102 -14.21 27.90 -17.24
N THR A 103 -13.49 28.39 -18.24
CA THR A 103 -14.11 28.93 -19.44
C THR A 103 -14.44 27.77 -20.38
N VAL A 104 -15.71 27.63 -20.74
CA VAL A 104 -16.25 26.55 -21.56
C VAL A 104 -17.12 27.09 -22.69
N ASP A 105 -17.36 26.27 -23.71
CA ASP A 105 -18.35 26.56 -24.73
C ASP A 105 -19.78 26.23 -24.26
N LYS A 106 -20.79 26.81 -24.90
CA LYS A 106 -22.21 26.56 -24.63
C LYS A 106 -22.59 25.09 -24.80
N THR A 107 -21.99 24.37 -25.74
CA THR A 107 -22.25 22.93 -25.90
C THR A 107 -21.67 22.13 -24.74
N THR A 108 -20.44 22.46 -24.33
CA THR A 108 -19.75 21.79 -23.21
C THR A 108 -20.46 22.06 -21.89
N GLN A 109 -20.94 23.29 -21.66
CA GLN A 109 -21.73 23.63 -20.47
C GLN A 109 -22.98 22.74 -20.36
N LYS A 110 -23.74 22.59 -21.46
CA LYS A 110 -24.91 21.69 -21.48
C LYS A 110 -24.51 20.24 -21.21
N GLN A 111 -23.39 19.78 -21.77
CA GLN A 111 -22.92 18.41 -21.55
C GLN A 111 -22.42 18.16 -20.12
N LEU A 112 -21.84 19.18 -19.46
CA LEU A 112 -21.48 19.15 -18.04
C LEU A 112 -22.73 19.06 -17.16
N VAL A 113 -23.76 19.87 -17.45
CA VAL A 113 -25.04 19.85 -16.72
C VAL A 113 -25.78 18.53 -16.92
N ASN A 114 -25.77 17.98 -18.13
CA ASN A 114 -26.38 16.69 -18.45
C ASN A 114 -25.55 15.47 -17.95
N GLY A 115 -24.46 15.70 -17.23
CA GLY A 115 -23.61 14.63 -16.68
C GLY A 115 -22.82 13.81 -17.72
N ARG A 116 -22.76 14.24 -18.99
CA ARG A 116 -21.96 13.57 -20.03
C ARG A 116 -20.48 13.88 -19.92
N LEU A 117 -20.15 15.06 -19.39
CA LEU A 117 -18.80 15.50 -19.09
C LEU A 117 -18.63 15.72 -17.59
N ALA A 118 -17.40 15.60 -17.13
CA ALA A 118 -16.99 15.86 -15.76
C ALA A 118 -15.71 16.71 -15.76
N ILE A 119 -15.48 17.40 -14.64
CA ILE A 119 -14.27 18.18 -14.39
C ILE A 119 -13.39 17.38 -13.43
N ALA A 120 -12.19 17.05 -13.90
CA ALA A 120 -11.16 16.37 -13.12
C ALA A 120 -9.99 17.30 -12.84
N ARG A 121 -9.30 17.05 -11.74
CA ARG A 121 -8.10 17.77 -11.31
C ARG A 121 -6.87 17.03 -11.85
N LEU A 122 -6.11 17.67 -12.75
CA LEU A 122 -4.95 17.09 -13.41
C LEU A 122 -3.72 17.03 -12.49
N VAL A 123 -3.50 18.09 -11.72
CA VAL A 123 -2.34 18.24 -10.83
C VAL A 123 -2.82 18.68 -9.46
N ALA A 124 -2.67 17.77 -8.49
CA ALA A 124 -2.90 18.00 -7.08
C ALA A 124 -1.59 17.80 -6.31
N GLU A 125 -0.50 18.40 -6.80
CA GLU A 125 0.73 18.46 -6.01
C GLU A 125 0.59 19.61 -5.01
N ALA A 126 0.91 19.33 -3.74
CA ALA A 126 0.88 20.29 -2.66
C ALA A 126 1.77 21.50 -3.01
N GLY A 127 1.15 22.63 -3.34
CA GLY A 127 1.84 23.89 -3.60
C GLY A 127 1.85 24.39 -5.06
N ARG A 128 1.24 23.68 -6.02
CA ARG A 128 1.02 24.22 -7.38
C ARG A 128 -0.44 24.52 -7.66
N GLU A 129 -0.65 25.46 -8.58
CA GLU A 129 -1.97 25.82 -9.09
C GLU A 129 -2.64 24.56 -9.68
N SER A 130 -3.80 24.20 -9.14
CA SER A 130 -4.51 23.00 -9.58
C SER A 130 -5.04 23.22 -10.99
N GLU A 131 -4.50 22.48 -11.96
CA GLU A 131 -5.00 22.50 -13.33
C GLU A 131 -6.25 21.63 -13.45
N TYR A 132 -7.29 22.16 -14.09
CA TYR A 132 -8.56 21.48 -14.31
C TYR A 132 -8.67 21.03 -15.76
N ALA A 133 -9.08 19.79 -15.94
CA ALA A 133 -9.32 19.19 -17.24
C ALA A 133 -10.76 18.70 -17.34
N ILE A 134 -11.37 18.90 -18.50
CA ILE A 134 -12.71 18.38 -18.79
C ILE A 134 -12.54 17.03 -19.46
N ILE A 135 -13.19 16.02 -18.89
CA ILE A 135 -13.12 14.62 -19.34
C ILE A 135 -14.53 14.06 -19.56
N PRO A 136 -14.68 13.03 -20.40
CA PRO A 136 -15.93 12.29 -20.54
C PRO A 136 -16.36 11.59 -19.23
N ALA A 137 -17.66 11.47 -19.00
CA ALA A 137 -18.20 10.79 -17.82
C ALA A 137 -17.77 9.32 -17.70
N VAL A 138 -17.57 8.62 -18.83
CA VAL A 138 -17.07 7.22 -18.83
C VAL A 138 -15.68 7.15 -18.20
N VAL A 139 -14.83 8.13 -18.50
CA VAL A 139 -13.47 8.25 -17.98
C VAL A 139 -13.53 8.69 -16.51
N ALA A 140 -14.43 9.61 -16.17
CA ALA A 140 -14.63 10.06 -14.80
C ALA A 140 -15.07 8.92 -13.87
N ASN A 141 -16.03 8.07 -14.29
CA ASN A 141 -16.44 6.90 -13.53
C ASN A 141 -15.28 5.92 -13.28
N LYS A 142 -14.41 5.70 -14.27
CA LYS A 142 -13.20 4.87 -14.13
C LYS A 142 -12.19 5.46 -13.14
N ILE A 143 -12.11 6.78 -13.06
CA ILE A 143 -11.28 7.48 -12.07
C ILE A 143 -11.92 7.37 -10.69
N MET A 144 -13.23 7.58 -10.55
CA MET A 144 -13.94 7.48 -9.26
C MET A 144 -13.80 6.10 -8.61
N GLN A 145 -13.84 5.02 -9.41
CA GLN A 145 -13.61 3.66 -8.91
C GLN A 145 -12.20 3.44 -8.34
N ARG A 146 -11.21 4.25 -8.76
CA ARG A 146 -9.82 4.18 -8.29
C ARG A 146 -9.56 5.19 -7.18
N ASP A 147 -9.83 6.45 -7.46
CA ASP A 147 -9.69 7.58 -6.52
C ASP A 147 -10.66 8.70 -6.88
N ALA A 148 -11.69 8.88 -6.04
CA ALA A 148 -12.69 9.91 -6.19
C ALA A 148 -12.14 11.34 -5.95
N SER A 149 -10.99 11.48 -5.28
CA SER A 149 -10.39 12.78 -4.93
C SER A 149 -9.91 13.58 -6.15
N TYR A 150 -9.85 12.94 -7.32
CA TYR A 150 -9.47 13.56 -8.59
C TYR A 150 -10.67 14.14 -9.34
N ILE A 151 -11.90 13.77 -9.00
CA ILE A 151 -13.10 14.32 -9.62
C ILE A 151 -13.63 15.45 -8.75
N VAL A 152 -13.80 16.62 -9.37
CA VAL A 152 -14.26 17.83 -8.67
C VAL A 152 -15.72 18.10 -8.97
N PHE A 153 -16.13 17.83 -10.21
CA PHE A 153 -17.52 17.96 -10.62
C PHE A 153 -17.88 16.81 -11.55
N SER A 154 -18.82 15.98 -11.13
CA SER A 154 -19.56 15.07 -12.00
C SER A 154 -21.01 15.54 -12.01
N GLY A 155 -21.53 15.96 -13.16
CA GLY A 155 -22.97 16.11 -13.29
C GLY A 155 -23.59 14.73 -13.09
N GLU A 156 -24.51 14.59 -12.14
CA GLU A 156 -25.24 13.33 -11.97
C GLU A 156 -25.99 13.06 -13.28
N LEU A 157 -25.62 11.97 -13.96
CA LEU A 157 -26.56 11.33 -14.87
C LEU A 157 -27.74 10.97 -13.99
N THR A 158 -28.92 11.54 -14.25
CA THR A 158 -30.17 11.08 -13.65
C THR A 158 -30.17 9.55 -13.64
N GLN A 159 -30.13 8.98 -12.42
CA GLN A 159 -29.86 7.57 -12.15
C GLN A 159 -30.95 6.61 -12.65
N GLU A 160 -31.95 7.08 -13.38
CA GLU A 160 -33.13 6.30 -13.78
C GLU A 160 -32.87 5.22 -14.84
N ALA A 161 -31.61 4.93 -15.21
CA ALA A 161 -31.30 3.99 -16.29
C ALA A 161 -30.33 2.85 -15.90
N LYS A 162 -30.06 2.61 -14.62
CA LYS A 162 -29.02 1.63 -14.22
C LYS A 162 -29.43 0.48 -13.30
N ASP A 163 -30.66 0.46 -12.79
CA ASP A 163 -31.07 -0.56 -11.81
C ASP A 163 -31.92 -1.71 -12.38
N GLU A 164 -32.16 -1.78 -13.70
CA GLU A 164 -33.06 -2.81 -14.27
C GLU A 164 -32.36 -4.04 -14.90
N ASP A 165 -31.04 -4.16 -14.91
CA ASP A 165 -30.38 -5.24 -15.67
C ASP A 165 -29.12 -5.85 -14.99
N ASP A 166 -29.23 -6.23 -13.72
CA ASP A 166 -28.25 -7.14 -13.07
C ASP A 166 -28.80 -8.59 -12.99
N PRO A 167 -28.56 -9.44 -14.00
CA PRO A 167 -29.01 -10.84 -14.02
C PRO A 167 -28.21 -11.78 -13.09
N TYR A 168 -27.29 -11.27 -12.26
CA TYR A 168 -26.45 -12.09 -11.35
C TYR A 168 -26.74 -11.90 -9.86
N ALA A 169 -27.77 -11.11 -9.49
CA ALA A 169 -28.17 -10.89 -8.09
C ALA A 169 -28.56 -12.19 -7.34
N ASP A 170 -28.91 -13.26 -8.07
CA ASP A 170 -29.27 -14.57 -7.50
C ASP A 170 -28.06 -15.47 -7.16
N PHE A 171 -26.82 -15.09 -7.52
CA PHE A 171 -25.64 -15.88 -7.19
C PHE A 171 -25.00 -15.40 -5.88
N VAL A 172 -25.60 -15.80 -4.77
CA VAL A 172 -24.97 -15.73 -3.44
C VAL A 172 -23.77 -16.68 -3.42
N VAL A 173 -22.56 -16.12 -3.47
CA VAL A 173 -21.31 -16.87 -3.28
C VAL A 173 -21.28 -17.36 -1.83
N PRO A 174 -21.29 -18.68 -1.55
CA PRO A 174 -21.21 -19.19 -0.19
C PRO A 174 -19.80 -18.95 0.38
N ASP A 175 -19.78 -18.34 1.55
CA ASP A 175 -18.61 -17.89 2.32
C ASP A 175 -17.82 -19.04 2.97
N ASP A 176 -17.37 -20.03 2.19
CA ASP A 176 -16.44 -21.04 2.71
C ASP A 176 -15.61 -21.72 1.61
N LEU A 177 -14.44 -21.14 1.30
CA LEU A 177 -13.37 -21.83 0.57
C LEU A 177 -12.01 -21.22 0.89
N MET A 178 -11.60 -21.33 2.15
CA MET A 178 -10.20 -21.20 2.55
C MET A 178 -9.58 -22.60 2.54
N TRP A 179 -8.82 -22.92 1.49
CA TRP A 179 -7.90 -24.05 1.45
C TRP A 179 -6.46 -23.53 1.48
#